data_AF-A0A7X0ZEW6-F1
#
_entry.id   AF-A0A7X0ZEW6-F1
#
_cell.length_a   1.000
_cell.length_b   1.000
_cell.length_c   1.000
_cell.angle_alpha   90.00
_cell.angle_beta   90.00
_cell.angle_gamma   90.00
#
_symmetry.space_group_name_H-M   'P 1'
#
loop_
_entity.id
_entity.type
_entity.pdbx_description
1 polymer ?
#
loop_
_entity_poly.entity_id
_entity_poly.type
_entity_poly.pdbx_seq_one_letter_code
_entity_poly.pdbx_strand_id
1 'polypeptide(L)'
;MNKQDFLNELNQRLELLDPKERRELLSDYQEHFRNGVEAGKSEEQIVFDLGRPEEIAADILSERDIREEQVETDYYYVPRKNQNENRTVSKQVLIGIGLFFLDICLVVPIMATLWSVVISLWVTVGAFLLSPVLFGVELLFGADFEFYQMFVSIGLVGLGLMLLFVANALTKFTSKTTMGIIQWHKYAVKGGGKNA
;
A
#
# COMPACT_ATOMS: atom_id res chain seq x y z
N MET A 1 -33.07 29.15 -2.93
CA MET A 1 -32.60 28.99 -1.54
C MET A 1 -33.62 29.62 -0.63
N ASN A 2 -33.88 29.01 0.52
CA ASN A 2 -34.79 29.57 1.52
C ASN A 2 -34.02 30.54 2.45
N LYS A 3 -34.73 31.23 3.35
CA LYS A 3 -34.11 32.14 4.33
C LYS A 3 -33.01 31.47 5.16
N GLN A 4 -33.26 30.24 5.61
CA GLN A 4 -32.37 29.52 6.52
C GLN A 4 -31.06 29.13 5.84
N ASP A 5 -31.12 28.68 4.59
CA ASP A 5 -29.96 28.36 3.76
C ASP A 5 -29.10 29.61 3.54
N PHE A 6 -29.73 30.74 3.22
CA PHE A 6 -29.05 32.01 3.01
C PHE A 6 -28.31 32.50 4.27
N LEU A 7 -28.98 32.51 5.43
CA LEU A 7 -28.35 32.95 6.68
C LEU A 7 -27.24 32.00 7.14
N ASN A 8 -27.39 30.70 6.92
CA ASN A 8 -26.35 29.72 7.25
C ASN A 8 -25.10 29.91 6.39
N GLU A 9 -25.27 30.10 5.08
CA GLU A 9 -24.16 30.33 4.16
C GLU A 9 -23.45 31.66 4.44
N LEU A 10 -24.21 32.72 4.72
CA LEU A 10 -23.65 34.03 5.10
C LEU A 10 -22.89 33.94 6.43
N ASN A 11 -23.40 33.22 7.43
CA ASN A 11 -22.73 33.03 8.72
C ASN A 11 -21.39 32.27 8.61
N GLN A 12 -21.30 31.29 7.71
CA GLN A 12 -20.06 30.55 7.45
C GLN A 12 -19.00 31.45 6.80
N ARG A 13 -19.40 32.26 5.81
CA ARG A 13 -18.45 33.13 5.08
C ARG A 13 -17.96 34.30 5.92
N LEU A 14 -18.77 34.74 6.88
CA LEU A 14 -18.40 35.82 7.81
C LEU A 14 -17.67 35.31 9.07
N GLU A 15 -17.14 34.09 9.10
CA GLU A 15 -16.45 33.53 10.27
C GLU A 15 -15.23 34.36 10.71
N LEU A 16 -14.60 35.07 9.78
CA LEU A 16 -13.46 35.96 10.05
C LEU A 16 -13.85 37.25 10.80
N LEU A 17 -15.14 37.59 10.90
CA LEU A 17 -15.62 38.75 11.66
C LEU A 17 -15.66 38.49 13.16
N ASP A 18 -15.57 39.57 13.95
CA ASP A 18 -15.80 39.47 15.39
C ASP A 18 -17.17 38.82 15.69
N PRO A 19 -17.26 37.85 16.61
CA PRO A 19 -18.50 37.14 16.88
C PRO A 19 -19.67 38.03 17.33
N LYS A 20 -19.40 39.20 17.91
CA LYS A 20 -20.45 40.16 18.26
C LYS A 20 -21.02 40.81 17.00
N GLU A 21 -20.14 41.25 16.12
CA GLU A 21 -20.49 41.98 14.92
C GLU A 21 -21.15 41.10 13.86
N ARG A 22 -20.67 39.87 13.70
CA ARG A 22 -21.34 38.84 12.87
C ARG A 22 -22.79 38.61 13.31
N ARG A 23 -23.05 38.60 14.63
CA ARG A 23 -24.41 38.42 15.16
C ARG A 23 -25.30 39.63 14.90
N GLU A 24 -24.76 40.84 15.02
CA GLU A 24 -25.48 42.08 14.71
C GLU A 24 -25.89 42.10 13.23
N LEU A 25 -24.96 41.81 12.33
CA LEU A 25 -25.21 41.76 10.90
C LEU A 25 -26.23 40.68 10.49
N LEU A 26 -26.10 39.46 11.04
CA LEU A 26 -27.08 38.39 10.79
C LEU A 26 -28.48 38.75 11.31
N SER A 27 -28.56 39.50 12.41
CA SER A 27 -29.82 40.01 12.95
C SER A 27 -30.47 41.00 11.97
N ASP A 28 -29.69 41.89 11.38
CA ASP A 28 -30.19 42.88 10.40
C ASP A 28 -30.76 42.20 9.15
N TYR A 29 -30.09 41.18 8.62
CA TYR A 29 -30.62 40.38 7.51
C TYR A 29 -31.86 39.58 7.92
N GLN A 30 -31.88 39.01 9.12
CA GLN A 30 -33.06 38.30 9.62
C GLN A 30 -34.28 39.21 9.73
N GLU A 31 -34.09 40.47 10.13
CA GLU A 31 -35.11 41.52 10.15
C GLU A 31 -35.57 41.91 8.73
N HIS A 32 -34.64 42.05 7.78
CA HIS A 32 -34.96 42.26 6.37
C HIS A 32 -35.87 41.16 5.79
N PHE A 33 -35.56 39.90 6.07
CA PHE A 33 -36.41 38.77 5.68
C PHE A 33 -37.80 38.84 6.32
N ARG A 34 -37.89 39.20 7.61
CA ARG A 34 -39.17 39.35 8.30
C ARG A 34 -40.03 40.43 7.63
N ASN A 35 -39.44 41.59 7.37
CA ASN A 35 -40.13 42.73 6.75
C ASN A 35 -40.56 42.42 5.30
N GLY A 36 -39.75 41.66 4.54
CA GLY A 36 -40.10 41.24 3.18
C GLY A 36 -41.27 40.26 3.14
N VAL A 37 -41.33 39.32 4.09
CA VAL A 37 -42.46 38.39 4.22
C VAL A 37 -43.73 39.13 4.65
N GLU A 38 -43.63 40.10 5.57
CA GLU A 38 -44.75 40.95 5.97
C GLU A 38 -45.26 41.83 4.82
N ALA A 39 -44.38 42.23 3.90
CA ALA A 39 -44.74 42.94 2.66
C ALA A 39 -45.32 42.02 1.56
N GLY A 40 -45.51 40.73 1.83
CA GLY A 40 -46.11 39.76 0.91
C GLY A 40 -45.16 39.16 -0.13
N LYS A 41 -43.84 39.34 0.01
CA LYS A 41 -42.85 38.68 -0.85
C LYS A 41 -42.56 37.26 -0.38
N SER A 42 -42.24 36.36 -1.31
CA SER A 42 -41.74 35.03 -0.94
C SER A 42 -40.27 35.11 -0.51
N GLU A 43 -39.80 34.16 0.29
CA GLU A 43 -38.40 34.13 0.75
C GLU A 43 -37.42 34.08 -0.43
N GLU A 44 -37.77 33.37 -1.51
CA GLU A 44 -36.95 33.25 -2.71
C GLU A 44 -36.84 34.58 -3.47
N GLN A 45 -37.89 35.40 -3.46
CA GLN A 45 -37.86 36.74 -4.04
C GLN A 45 -36.98 37.67 -3.22
N ILE A 46 -37.04 37.56 -1.89
CA ILE A 46 -36.20 38.37 -0.99
C ILE A 46 -34.73 38.02 -1.19
N VAL A 47 -34.40 36.73 -1.30
CA VAL A 47 -33.04 36.29 -1.66
C VAL A 47 -32.61 36.87 -3.01
N PHE A 48 -33.49 36.80 -4.02
CA PHE A 48 -33.16 37.32 -5.35
C PHE A 48 -32.88 38.82 -5.33
N ASP A 49 -33.65 39.59 -4.53
CA ASP A 49 -33.46 41.02 -4.33
C ASP A 49 -32.16 41.33 -3.55
N LEU A 50 -31.77 40.47 -2.60
CA LEU A 50 -30.56 40.64 -1.81
C LEU A 50 -29.27 40.25 -2.56
N GLY A 51 -29.35 39.31 -3.50
CA GLY A 51 -28.20 38.81 -4.25
C GLY A 51 -27.57 37.57 -3.63
N ARG A 52 -26.31 37.28 -3.99
CA ARG A 52 -25.62 36.06 -3.55
C ARG A 52 -24.95 36.29 -2.18
N PRO A 53 -25.10 35.36 -1.21
CA PRO A 53 -24.43 35.47 0.09
C PRO A 53 -22.90 35.50 -0.03
N GLU A 54 -22.36 34.93 -1.12
CA GLU A 54 -20.93 34.98 -1.45
C GLU A 54 -20.42 36.40 -1.70
N GLU A 55 -21.16 37.16 -2.51
CA GLU A 55 -20.81 38.51 -2.93
C GLU A 55 -20.96 39.47 -1.75
N ILE A 56 -22.05 39.33 -0.98
CA ILE A 56 -22.30 40.12 0.22
C ILE A 56 -21.18 39.91 1.26
N ALA A 57 -20.77 38.67 1.51
CA ALA A 57 -19.70 38.39 2.46
C ALA A 57 -18.35 38.95 2.00
N ALA A 58 -18.02 38.82 0.71
CA ALA A 58 -16.80 39.36 0.13
C ALA A 58 -16.75 40.89 0.23
N ASP A 59 -17.87 41.57 -0.05
CA ASP A 59 -17.98 43.03 0.05
C ASP A 59 -17.74 43.50 1.49
N ILE A 60 -18.41 42.88 2.47
CA ILE A 60 -18.28 43.22 3.89
C ILE A 60 -16.85 42.99 4.41
N LEU A 61 -16.21 41.88 4.03
CA LEU A 61 -14.83 41.60 4.42
C LEU A 61 -13.84 42.57 3.76
N SER A 62 -14.08 42.93 2.50
CA SER A 62 -13.25 43.88 1.74
C SER A 62 -13.34 45.31 2.28
N GLU A 63 -14.53 45.79 2.67
CA GLU A 63 -14.74 47.11 3.28
C GLU A 63 -13.95 47.29 4.58
N ARG A 64 -13.62 46.18 5.24
CA ARG A 64 -12.97 46.16 6.55
C ARG A 64 -11.46 45.90 6.48
N ASP A 65 -10.89 45.89 5.26
CA ASP A 65 -9.52 45.44 4.97
C ASP A 65 -9.20 44.08 5.62
N ILE A 66 -10.24 43.26 5.83
CA ILE A 66 -10.09 41.87 6.24
C ILE A 66 -9.85 41.12 4.94
N ARG A 67 -8.58 41.08 4.55
CA ARG A 67 -8.15 40.27 3.42
C ARG A 67 -8.42 38.82 3.80
N GLU A 68 -9.27 38.15 3.03
CA GLU A 68 -9.10 36.72 2.82
C GLU A 68 -7.66 36.55 2.33
N GLU A 69 -6.72 36.30 3.25
CA GLU A 69 -5.65 35.39 2.89
C GLU A 69 -6.39 34.19 2.35
N GLN A 70 -6.26 33.96 1.04
CA GLN A 70 -6.63 32.70 0.44
C GLN A 70 -5.85 31.65 1.21
N VAL A 71 -6.48 31.13 2.26
CA VAL A 71 -6.10 29.88 2.87
C VAL A 71 -6.44 28.90 1.77
N GLU A 72 -5.45 28.68 0.89
CA GLU A 72 -5.25 27.40 0.21
C GLU A 72 -5.79 26.37 1.18
N THR A 73 -6.84 25.65 0.77
CA THR A 73 -7.50 24.64 1.58
C THR A 73 -6.45 23.66 2.04
N ASP A 74 -5.84 24.00 3.18
CA ASP A 74 -4.88 23.23 3.91
C ASP A 74 -5.79 22.15 4.48
N TYR A 75 -5.97 21.08 3.68
CA TYR A 75 -6.30 19.79 4.25
C TYR A 75 -5.55 19.74 5.54
N TYR A 76 -6.25 19.61 6.67
CA TYR A 76 -5.62 19.52 7.97
C TYR A 76 -4.68 18.31 7.88
N TYR A 77 -3.46 18.60 7.46
CA TYR A 77 -2.35 17.69 7.42
C TYR A 77 -2.07 17.60 8.90
N VAL A 78 -2.78 16.70 9.57
CA VAL A 78 -2.20 16.05 10.72
C VAL A 78 -0.89 15.54 10.14
N PRO A 79 0.28 16.11 10.48
CA PRO A 79 1.49 15.43 10.13
C PRO A 79 1.28 14.05 10.69
N ARG A 80 1.18 13.03 9.82
CA ARG A 80 1.32 11.65 10.23
C ARG A 80 2.63 11.73 10.97
N LYS A 81 2.58 11.76 12.31
CA LYS A 81 3.74 12.00 13.16
C LYS A 81 4.76 11.09 12.54
N ASN A 82 5.76 11.68 11.87
CA ASN A 82 6.72 10.87 11.16
C ASN A 82 7.34 10.12 12.32
N GLN A 83 6.95 8.85 12.48
CA GLN A 83 7.52 7.99 13.49
C GLN A 83 8.90 7.57 12.98
N ASN A 84 9.64 8.53 12.44
CA ASN A 84 10.99 8.88 12.88
C ASN A 84 10.95 9.22 14.39
N GLU A 85 10.29 8.38 15.20
CA GLU A 85 10.77 8.14 16.54
C GLU A 85 12.22 7.78 16.29
N ASN A 86 13.13 8.65 16.71
CA ASN A 86 14.54 8.33 16.78
C ASN A 86 14.61 7.00 17.50
N ARG A 87 14.65 5.89 16.75
CA ARG A 87 14.64 4.57 17.34
C ARG A 87 15.92 4.58 18.14
N THR A 88 15.79 4.68 19.46
CA THR A 88 16.93 4.67 20.35
C THR A 88 17.74 3.45 19.94
N VAL A 89 19.07 3.58 19.85
CA VAL A 89 19.94 2.51 19.37
C VAL A 89 19.58 1.17 20.06
N SER A 90 19.16 1.22 21.32
CA SER A 90 18.59 0.09 22.07
C SER A 90 17.36 -0.59 21.44
N LYS A 91 16.36 0.15 20.94
CA LYS A 91 15.18 -0.41 20.24
C LYS A 91 15.57 -1.05 18.90
N GLN A 92 16.51 -0.47 18.16
CA GLN A 92 17.04 -1.08 16.92
C GLN A 92 17.82 -2.35 17.21
N VAL A 93 18.64 -2.36 18.26
CA VAL A 93 19.38 -3.55 18.69
C VAL A 93 18.43 -4.65 19.17
N LEU A 94 17.39 -4.32 19.94
CA LEU A 94 16.38 -5.30 20.38
C LEU A 94 15.63 -5.92 19.21
N ILE A 95 15.21 -5.11 18.23
CA ILE A 95 14.56 -5.59 17.00
C ILE A 95 15.54 -6.45 16.20
N GLY A 96 16.79 -6.04 16.04
CA GLY A 96 17.82 -6.79 15.33
C GLY A 96 18.12 -8.14 15.97
N ILE A 97 18.21 -8.20 17.30
CA ILE A 97 18.37 -9.44 18.07
C ILE A 97 17.16 -10.35 17.86
N GLY A 98 15.94 -9.82 17.97
CA GLY A 98 14.72 -10.59 17.72
C GLY A 98 14.64 -11.14 16.30
N LEU A 99 15.01 -10.33 15.30
CA LEU A 99 15.07 -10.75 13.90
C LEU A 99 16.12 -11.84 13.68
N PHE A 100 17.28 -11.74 14.32
CA PHE A 100 18.35 -12.73 14.22
C PHE A 100 17.91 -14.11 14.74
N PHE A 101 17.26 -14.15 15.90
CA PHE A 101 16.71 -15.39 16.44
C PHE A 101 15.61 -15.98 15.56
N LEU A 102 14.72 -15.14 15.02
CA LEU A 102 13.68 -15.58 14.08
C LEU A 102 14.30 -16.16 12.80
N ASP A 103 15.32 -15.50 12.25
CA ASP A 103 15.97 -15.92 11.03
C ASP A 103 16.65 -17.28 11.19
N ILE A 104 17.46 -17.44 12.23
CA ILE A 104 18.18 -18.70 12.44
C ILE A 104 17.25 -19.85 12.81
N CYS A 105 16.20 -19.57 13.59
CA CYS A 105 15.29 -20.60 14.08
C CYS A 105 14.22 -21.01 13.05
N LEU A 106 13.78 -20.10 12.19
CA LEU A 106 12.63 -20.32 11.31
C LEU A 106 12.98 -20.15 9.83
N VAL A 107 13.55 -19.02 9.44
CA VAL A 107 13.78 -18.71 8.01
C VAL A 107 14.84 -19.62 7.40
N VAL A 108 15.99 -19.78 8.07
CA VAL A 108 17.10 -20.62 7.59
C VAL A 108 16.69 -22.08 7.40
N PRO A 109 16.08 -22.79 8.37
CA PRO A 109 15.69 -24.19 8.17
C PRO A 109 14.61 -24.36 7.09
N ILE A 110 13.66 -23.43 6.96
CA ILE A 110 12.67 -23.46 5.88
C ILE A 110 13.35 -23.28 4.51
N MET A 111 14.30 -22.34 4.39
CA MET A 111 15.05 -22.17 3.14
C MET A 111 15.96 -23.37 2.85
N ALA A 112 16.59 -23.94 3.86
CA ALA A 112 17.43 -25.13 3.72
C ALA A 112 16.63 -26.34 3.23
N THR A 113 15.41 -26.55 3.75
CA THR A 113 14.53 -27.62 3.27
C THR A 113 14.08 -27.38 1.83
N LEU A 114 13.70 -26.15 1.46
CA LEU A 114 13.35 -25.82 0.07
C LEU A 114 14.51 -26.08 -0.91
N TRP A 115 15.72 -25.63 -0.57
CA TRP A 115 16.90 -25.87 -1.41
C TRP A 115 17.29 -27.35 -1.46
N SER A 116 17.12 -28.09 -0.37
CA SER A 116 17.33 -29.54 -0.35
C SER A 116 16.40 -30.26 -1.33
N VAL A 117 15.12 -29.87 -1.38
CA VAL A 117 14.15 -30.42 -2.36
C VAL A 117 14.56 -30.07 -3.81
N VAL A 118 15.04 -28.86 -4.05
CA VAL A 118 15.53 -28.47 -5.39
C VAL A 118 16.74 -29.31 -5.79
N ILE A 119 17.72 -29.47 -4.89
CA ILE A 119 18.93 -30.25 -5.15
C ILE A 119 18.58 -31.72 -5.38
N SER A 120 17.74 -32.32 -4.54
CA SER A 120 17.35 -33.73 -4.69
C SER A 120 16.61 -33.98 -6.00
N LEU A 121 15.79 -33.03 -6.44
CA LEU A 121 15.10 -33.10 -7.72
C LEU A 121 16.09 -33.04 -8.89
N TRP A 122 17.08 -32.14 -8.85
CA TRP A 122 18.13 -32.08 -9.87
C TRP A 122 19.01 -33.33 -9.91
N VAL A 123 19.35 -33.89 -8.75
CA VAL A 123 20.08 -35.16 -8.65
C VAL A 123 19.26 -36.29 -9.28
N THR A 124 17.95 -36.32 -9.03
CA THR A 124 17.04 -37.32 -9.61
C THR A 124 16.97 -37.19 -11.13
N VAL A 125 16.83 -35.96 -11.65
CA VAL A 125 16.88 -35.70 -13.10
C VAL A 125 18.21 -36.18 -13.69
N GLY A 126 19.33 -35.86 -13.07
CA GLY A 126 20.66 -36.31 -13.50
C GLY A 126 20.78 -37.83 -13.53
N ALA A 127 20.32 -38.52 -12.49
CA ALA A 127 20.35 -39.97 -12.40
C ALA A 127 19.50 -40.63 -13.50
N PHE A 128 18.32 -40.08 -13.79
CA PHE A 128 17.44 -40.59 -14.83
C PHE A 128 18.00 -40.39 -16.23
N LEU A 129 18.63 -39.23 -16.50
CA LEU A 129 19.31 -38.99 -17.78
C LEU A 129 20.56 -39.86 -17.95
N LEU A 130 21.24 -40.19 -16.86
CA LEU A 130 22.41 -41.07 -16.86
C LEU A 130 22.05 -42.57 -16.98
N SER A 131 20.76 -42.92 -16.83
CA SER A 131 20.31 -44.32 -16.79
C SER A 131 20.75 -45.20 -17.98
N PRO A 132 20.80 -44.74 -19.24
CA PRO A 132 21.27 -45.59 -20.34
C PRO A 132 22.78 -45.84 -20.28
N VAL A 133 23.55 -44.88 -19.75
CA VAL A 133 25.00 -45.02 -19.55
C VAL A 133 25.27 -46.05 -18.47
N LEU A 134 24.52 -46.01 -17.36
CA LEU A 134 24.62 -47.00 -16.28
C LEU A 134 24.29 -48.41 -16.79
N PHE A 135 23.22 -48.55 -17.56
CA PHE A 135 22.87 -49.81 -18.22
C PHE A 135 24.01 -50.30 -19.14
N GLY A 136 24.59 -49.42 -19.95
CA GLY A 136 25.74 -49.77 -20.81
C GLY A 136 26.97 -50.24 -20.01
N VAL A 137 27.21 -49.66 -18.84
CA VAL A 137 28.28 -50.09 -17.93
C VAL A 137 27.99 -51.47 -17.35
N GLU A 138 26.75 -51.76 -16.94
CA GLU A 138 26.35 -53.08 -16.43
C GLU A 138 26.62 -54.19 -17.45
N LEU A 139 26.32 -53.97 -18.73
CA LEU A 139 26.64 -54.91 -19.81
C LEU A 139 28.14 -55.17 -19.94
N LEU A 140 29.00 -54.15 -19.78
CA LEU A 140 30.46 -54.30 -19.84
C LEU A 140 31.02 -55.14 -18.70
N PHE A 141 30.34 -55.16 -17.54
CA PHE A 141 30.70 -56.00 -16.39
C PHE A 141 30.16 -57.43 -16.50
N GLY A 142 29.58 -57.80 -17.64
CA GLY A 142 29.14 -59.17 -17.93
C GLY A 142 27.71 -59.47 -17.46
N ALA A 143 26.88 -58.45 -17.24
CA ALA A 143 25.45 -58.66 -17.02
C ALA A 143 24.76 -59.15 -18.31
N ASP A 144 23.77 -60.03 -18.17
CA ASP A 144 22.95 -60.51 -19.28
C ASP A 144 22.07 -59.40 -19.84
N PHE A 145 21.92 -59.38 -21.16
CA PHE A 145 21.07 -58.41 -21.84
C PHE A 145 19.60 -58.79 -21.72
N GLU A 146 18.86 -58.00 -20.96
CA GLU A 146 17.42 -58.15 -20.80
C GLU A 146 16.66 -56.99 -21.48
N PHE A 147 15.75 -57.32 -22.41
CA PHE A 147 15.02 -56.31 -23.18
C PHE A 147 14.25 -55.32 -22.30
N TYR A 148 13.69 -55.77 -21.17
CA TYR A 148 12.94 -54.88 -20.29
C TYR A 148 13.81 -53.78 -19.67
N GLN A 149 15.10 -54.05 -19.38
CA GLN A 149 16.02 -53.07 -18.79
C GLN A 149 16.31 -51.93 -19.78
N MET A 150 16.43 -52.26 -21.06
CA MET A 150 16.56 -51.27 -22.13
C MET A 150 15.32 -50.35 -22.18
N PHE A 151 14.11 -50.92 -22.17
CA PHE A 151 12.88 -50.12 -22.16
C PHE A 151 12.75 -49.24 -20.92
N VAL A 152 13.14 -49.76 -19.74
CA VAL A 152 13.16 -48.98 -18.49
C VAL A 152 14.14 -47.82 -18.58
N SER A 153 15.36 -48.03 -19.09
CA SER A 153 16.36 -46.96 -19.22
C SER A 153 15.87 -45.82 -20.13
N ILE A 154 15.30 -46.16 -21.29
CA ILE A 154 14.73 -45.17 -22.22
C ILE A 154 13.54 -44.45 -21.58
N GLY A 155 12.68 -45.19 -20.86
CA GLY A 155 11.55 -44.63 -20.12
C GLY A 155 12.00 -43.64 -19.04
N LEU A 156 13.05 -43.96 -18.29
CA LEU A 156 13.63 -43.09 -17.27
C LEU A 156 14.20 -41.81 -17.87
N VAL A 157 14.87 -41.87 -19.03
CA VAL A 157 15.31 -40.66 -19.74
C VAL A 157 14.13 -39.75 -20.08
N GLY A 158 13.04 -40.31 -20.63
CA GLY A 158 11.83 -39.56 -20.92
C GLY A 158 11.24 -38.88 -19.69
N LEU A 159 11.16 -39.62 -18.58
CA LEU A 159 10.68 -39.09 -17.29
C LEU A 159 11.62 -38.00 -16.75
N GLY A 160 12.94 -38.19 -16.86
CA GLY A 160 13.96 -37.21 -16.49
C GLY A 160 13.81 -35.89 -17.26
N LEU A 161 13.56 -35.96 -18.56
CA LEU A 161 13.29 -34.77 -19.38
C LEU A 161 12.00 -34.04 -18.97
N MET A 162 10.94 -34.76 -18.60
CA MET A 162 9.72 -34.15 -18.07
C MET A 162 9.98 -33.46 -16.72
N LEU A 163 10.70 -34.12 -15.81
CA LEU A 163 11.07 -33.56 -14.51
C LEU A 163 11.97 -32.33 -14.64
N LEU A 164 12.73 -32.18 -15.73
CA LEU A 164 13.58 -31.01 -15.97
C LEU A 164 12.75 -29.71 -16.01
N PHE A 165 11.54 -29.73 -16.59
CA PHE A 165 10.64 -28.58 -16.58
C PHE A 165 10.20 -28.23 -15.16
N VAL A 166 9.85 -29.24 -14.36
CA VAL A 166 9.44 -29.08 -12.96
C VAL A 166 10.62 -28.56 -12.12
N ALA A 167 11.81 -29.12 -12.29
CA ALA A 167 13.03 -28.71 -11.59
C ALA A 167 13.38 -27.25 -11.88
N ASN A 168 13.32 -26.84 -13.14
CA ASN A 168 13.54 -25.44 -13.53
C ASN A 168 12.49 -24.50 -12.94
N ALA A 169 11.21 -24.86 -12.98
CA ALA A 169 10.14 -24.05 -12.41
C ALA A 169 10.31 -23.89 -10.88
N LEU A 170 10.59 -25.00 -10.19
CA LEU A 170 10.80 -25.01 -8.74
C LEU A 170 12.05 -24.22 -8.32
N THR A 171 13.13 -24.31 -9.10
CA THR A 171 14.36 -23.53 -8.87
C THR A 171 14.09 -22.03 -9.00
N LYS A 172 13.36 -21.61 -10.05
CA LYS A 172 12.97 -20.20 -10.24
C LYS A 172 12.08 -19.69 -9.11
N PHE A 173 11.09 -20.49 -8.70
CA PHE A 173 10.22 -20.15 -7.57
C PHE A 173 11.02 -19.98 -6.28
N THR A 174 11.88 -20.94 -5.95
CA THR A 174 12.70 -20.92 -4.73
C THR A 174 13.65 -19.72 -4.72
N SER A 175 14.35 -19.47 -5.83
CA SER A 175 15.25 -18.32 -5.99
C SER A 175 14.50 -16.98 -5.84
N LYS A 176 13.31 -16.84 -6.43
CA LYS A 176 12.47 -15.63 -6.29
C LYS A 176 12.07 -15.40 -4.83
N THR A 177 11.66 -16.45 -4.13
CA THR A 177 11.29 -16.38 -2.70
C THR A 177 12.50 -16.00 -1.85
N THR A 178 13.67 -16.61 -2.08
CA THR A 178 14.91 -16.23 -1.39
C THR A 178 15.27 -14.77 -1.61
N MET A 179 15.17 -14.26 -2.84
CA MET A 179 15.47 -12.87 -3.15
C MET A 179 14.50 -11.90 -2.44
N GLY A 180 13.22 -12.25 -2.40
CA GLY A 180 12.20 -11.48 -1.68
C GLY A 180 12.47 -11.42 -0.17
N ILE A 181 12.90 -12.53 0.44
CA ILE A 181 13.30 -12.57 1.85
C ILE A 181 14.52 -11.70 2.11
N ILE A 182 15.55 -11.79 1.26
CA ILE A 182 16.77 -10.97 1.41
C ILE A 182 16.43 -9.47 1.30
N GLN A 183 15.57 -9.09 0.35
CA GLN A 183 15.12 -7.71 0.19
C GLN A 183 14.31 -7.24 1.41
N TRP A 184 13.39 -8.08 1.90
CA TRP A 184 12.65 -7.80 3.12
C TRP A 184 13.57 -7.63 4.33
N HIS A 185 14.58 -8.49 4.47
CA HIS A 185 15.54 -8.42 5.56
C HIS A 185 16.36 -7.13 5.51
N LYS A 186 16.84 -6.74 4.32
CA LYS A 186 17.51 -5.44 4.10
C LYS A 186 16.61 -4.25 4.44
N TYR A 187 15.33 -4.30 4.04
CA TYR A 187 14.35 -3.26 4.34
C TYR A 187 14.05 -3.16 5.84
N ALA A 188 13.88 -4.29 6.51
CA ALA A 188 13.62 -4.37 7.94
C ALA A 188 14.77 -3.80 8.78
N VAL A 189 16.02 -4.11 8.40
CA VAL A 189 17.23 -3.61 9.06
C VAL A 189 17.44 -2.10 8.80
N LYS A 190 17.25 -1.63 7.56
CA LYS A 190 17.39 -0.19 7.23
C LYS A 190 16.24 0.69 7.75
N GLY A 191 15.21 0.12 8.37
CA GLY A 191 14.16 0.89 9.04
C GLY A 191 13.16 1.56 8.10
N GLY A 192 12.94 1.01 6.90
CA GLY A 192 11.83 1.40 6.02
C GLY A 192 11.84 2.82 5.45
N GLY A 193 13.00 3.51 5.45
CA GLY A 193 13.15 4.82 4.81
C GLY A 193 13.17 4.73 3.29
N LYS A 194 12.74 5.80 2.61
CA LYS A 194 12.58 5.93 1.13
C LYS A 194 13.81 5.60 0.28
N ASN A 195 14.97 5.30 0.88
CA ASN A 195 16.22 4.94 0.21
C ASN A 195 16.73 3.52 0.61
N ALA A 196 15.86 2.64 1.13
CA ALA A 196 16.23 1.30 1.58
C ALA A 196 16.41 0.29 0.42
#